data_AF-A0A7W0J4Q0-F1
#
_entry.id   AF-A0A7W0J4Q0-F1
#
_cell.length_a   1.000
_cell.length_b   1.000
_cell.length_c   1.000
_cell.angle_alpha   90.00
_cell.angle_beta   90.00
_cell.angle_gamma   90.00
#
_symmetry.space_group_name_H-M   'P 1'
#
loop_
_entity.id
_entity.type
_entity.pdbx_description
1 polymer ?
#
loop_
_entity_poly.entity_id
_entity_poly.type
_entity_poly.pdbx_seq_one_letter_code
_entity_poly.pdbx_strand_id
1 'polypeptide(L)' 'AAEEAKLKKGDVIQEIDAKKVATINDFNKIASAIKPGATVLLFINRGGQKFYTAIKAS' A
#
# COMPACT_ATOMS: atom_id res chain seq x y z
N ALA A 1 13.04 1.97 16.56
CA ALA A 1 13.24 1.85 15.10
C ALA A 1 12.17 0.91 14.57
N ALA A 2 11.29 1.38 13.68
CA ALA A 2 10.22 0.57 13.10
C ALA A 2 10.44 0.52 11.58
N GLU A 3 11.46 -0.22 11.16
CA GLU A 3 11.77 -0.52 9.76
C GLU A 3 11.10 -1.83 9.31
N GLU A 4 9.79 -1.95 9.47
CA GLU A 4 9.10 -3.18 9.08
C GLU A 4 7.84 -2.86 8.29
N ALA A 5 8.04 -2.35 7.07
CA ALA A 5 7.09 -2.43 5.99
C ALA A 5 6.86 -3.91 5.62
N LYS A 6 6.10 -4.63 6.45
CA LYS A 6 5.80 -6.07 6.34
C LYS A 6 4.67 -6.33 5.33
N LEU A 7 4.79 -5.82 4.11
CA LEU A 7 4.01 -6.41 3.04
C LEU A 7 4.42 -7.87 2.90
N LYS A 8 3.42 -8.74 2.82
CA LYS A 8 3.59 -10.18 2.70
C LYS A 8 2.98 -10.63 1.40
N LYS A 9 3.54 -11.69 0.81
CA LYS A 9 2.90 -12.37 -0.31
C LYS A 9 1.49 -12.79 0.11
N GLY A 10 0.51 -12.45 -0.72
CA GLY A 10 -0.91 -12.67 -0.45
C GLY A 10 -1.66 -11.47 0.12
N ASP A 11 -0.97 -10.36 0.40
CA ASP A 11 -1.65 -9.09 0.72
C ASP A 11 -2.39 -8.55 -0.51
N VAL A 12 -3.64 -8.14 -0.31
CA VAL A 12 -4.44 -7.46 -1.33
C VAL A 12 -4.58 -5.99 -0.95
N ILE A 13 -3.99 -5.10 -1.75
CA ILE A 13 -4.07 -3.65 -1.56
C ILE A 13 -5.45 -3.17 -1.99
N GLN A 14 -6.14 -2.46 -1.10
CA GLN A 14 -7.47 -1.88 -1.35
C GLN A 14 -7.41 -0.35 -1.46
N GLU A 15 -6.46 0.30 -0.77
CA GLU A 15 -6.24 1.75 -0.86
C GLU A 15 -4.76 2.11 -0.74
N ILE A 16 -4.39 3.24 -1.36
CA ILE A 16 -3.08 3.90 -1.26
C ILE A 16 -3.32 5.37 -0.93
N ASP A 17 -2.84 5.84 0.21
CA ASP A 17 -3.07 7.20 0.74
C ASP A 17 -4.55 7.61 0.68
N ALA A 18 -5.42 6.75 1.21
CA ALA A 18 -6.88 6.89 1.21
C ALA A 18 -7.54 6.97 -0.19
N LYS A 19 -6.80 6.65 -1.25
CA LYS A 19 -7.34 6.50 -2.61
C LYS A 19 -7.63 5.04 -2.88
N LYS A 20 -8.88 4.74 -3.22
CA LYS A 20 -9.33 3.38 -3.54
C LYS A 20 -8.61 2.83 -4.77
N VAL A 21 -8.18 1.58 -4.67
CA VAL A 21 -7.58 0.79 -5.75
C VAL A 21 -8.53 -0.34 -6.10
N ALA A 22 -9.21 -0.23 -7.25
CA ALA A 22 -10.10 -1.28 -7.74
C ALA A 22 -9.47 -2.07 -8.90
N THR A 23 -8.55 -1.44 -9.62
CA THR A 23 -7.89 -2.03 -10.80
C THR A 23 -6.38 -1.84 -10.75
N ILE A 24 -5.66 -2.62 -11.56
CA ILE A 24 -4.22 -2.46 -11.77
C ILE A 24 -3.89 -1.07 -12.34
N ASN A 25 -4.77 -0.50 -13.16
CA ASN A 25 -4.56 0.83 -13.72
C ASN A 25 -4.64 1.93 -12.64
N ASP A 26 -5.57 1.80 -11.68
CA ASP A 26 -5.64 2.71 -10.53
C ASP A 26 -4.35 2.64 -9.70
N PHE A 27 -3.89 1.41 -9.43
CA PHE A 27 -2.64 1.17 -8.72
C PHE A 27 -1.48 1.88 -9.41
N ASN A 28 -1.27 1.63 -10.71
CA ASN A 28 -0.17 2.22 -11.47
C ASN A 28 -0.24 3.75 -11.49
N LYS A 29 -1.44 4.32 -11.65
CA LYS A 29 -1.64 5.77 -11.66
C LYS A 29 -1.33 6.41 -10.30
N ILE A 30 -1.72 5.77 -9.20
CA ILE A 30 -1.44 6.30 -7.86
C ILE A 30 0.03 6.10 -7.50
N ALA A 31 0.56 4.89 -7.73
CA ALA A 31 1.94 4.54 -7.40
C ALA A 31 2.97 5.38 -8.16
N SER A 32 2.72 5.71 -9.43
CA SER A 32 3.61 6.56 -10.22
C SER A 32 3.73 8.00 -9.72
N ALA A 33 2.78 8.47 -8.89
CA ALA A 33 2.84 9.78 -8.26
C ALA A 33 3.59 9.79 -6.92
N ILE A 34 3.98 8.61 -6.40
CA ILE A 34 4.68 8.48 -5.12
C ILE A 34 6.16 8.80 -5.31
N LYS A 35 6.68 9.69 -4.47
CA LYS A 35 8.10 10.07 -4.50
C LYS A 35 8.96 8.97 -3.84
N PRO A 36 10.15 8.68 -4.38
CA PRO A 36 11.13 7.84 -3.69
C PRO A 36 11.40 8.37 -2.27
N GLY A 37 11.47 7.46 -1.31
CA GLY A 37 11.65 7.77 0.11
C GLY A 37 10.40 8.20 0.88
N ALA A 38 9.26 8.43 0.21
CA ALA A 38 8.01 8.79 0.86
C ALA A 38 7.46 7.63 1.71
N THR A 39 6.81 7.96 2.83
CA THR A 39 6.02 6.97 3.58
C THR A 39 4.59 6.98 3.04
N VAL A 40 4.10 5.80 2.66
CA VAL A 40 2.81 5.59 2.01
C VAL A 40 1.93 4.77 2.93
N LEU A 41 0.68 5.20 3.11
CA LEU A 41 -0.32 4.47 3.87
C LEU A 41 -1.09 3.52 2.95
N LEU A 42 -1.11 2.24 3.29
CA LEU A 42 -1.84 1.23 2.54
C LEU A 42 -2.97 0.66 3.40
N PHE A 43 -4.16 0.52 2.82
CA PHE A 43 -5.20 -0.32 3.38
C PHE A 43 -5.14 -1.69 2.70
N ILE A 44 -4.88 -2.75 3.47
CA ILE A 44 -4.69 -4.10 2.93
C ILE A 44 -5.68 -5.10 3.53
N ASN A 45 -6.01 -6.12 2.75
CA ASN A 45 -6.69 -7.33 3.19
C ASN A 45 -5.70 -8.50 3.15
N ARG A 46 -5.43 -9.11 4.32
CA ARG A 46 -4.57 -10.28 4.49
C ARG A 46 -5.41 -11.44 5.02
N GLY A 47 -5.75 -12.38 4.14
CA GLY A 47 -6.52 -13.57 4.52
C GLY A 47 -7.87 -13.26 5.21
N GLY A 48 -8.52 -12.16 4.83
CA GLY A 48 -9.78 -11.70 5.43
C GLY A 48 -9.62 -10.61 6.49
N GLN A 49 -8.43 -10.43 7.06
CA GLN A 49 -8.15 -9.36 8.02
C GLN A 49 -7.80 -8.07 7.30
N LYS A 50 -8.52 -6.99 7.61
CA LYS A 50 -8.31 -5.67 7.00
C LYS A 50 -7.68 -4.70 7.97
N PHE A 51 -6.60 -4.04 7.57
CA PHE A 51 -5.90 -3.07 8.41
C PHE A 51 -5.04 -2.12 7.58
N TYR A 52 -4.64 -1.02 8.21
CA TYR A 52 -3.69 -0.07 7.64
C TYR A 52 -2.25 -0.46 7.96
N THR A 53 -1.36 -0.30 6.99
CA THR A 53 0.08 -0.43 7.17
C THR A 53 0.80 0.69 6.43
N ALA A 54 1.87 1.21 7.03
CA ALA A 54 2.74 2.17 6.37
C ALA A 54 3.93 1.46 5.72
N ILE A 55 4.31 1.88 4.53
CA ILE A 55 5.52 1.42 3.86
C ILE A 55 6.37 2.61 3.41
N LYS A 56 7.69 2.44 3.36
CA LYS A 56 8.57 3.42 2.71
C LYS A 56 8.68 3.04 1.23
N ALA A 57 8.32 3.96 0.34
CA ALA A 57 8.58 3.83 -1.07
C ALA A 57 10.09 3.90 -1.30
N SER A 58 10.65 2.88 -1.94
CA SER A 58 12.05 2.79 -2.33
C SER A 58 12.23 3.12 -3.80
#